data_AF-K1TM08-F1
#
_entry.id   AF-K1TM08-F1
#
_cell.length_a   1.000
_cell.length_b   1.000
_cell.length_c   1.000
_cell.angle_alpha   90.00
_cell.angle_beta   90.00
_cell.angle_gamma   90.00
#
_symmetry.space_group_name_H-M   'P 1'
#
loop_
_entity.id
_entity.type
_entity.pdbx_description
1 polymer ?
#
loop_
_entity_poly.entity_id
_entity_poly.type
_entity_poly.pdbx_seq_one_letter_code
_entity_poly.pdbx_strand_id
1 'polypeptide(L)'
;MYDGEYAIIYNENTSDLVKDFPSTQKKEDLYAFIITTQKPTRKGYVFNGWNTKKDGSGQEYAAGSRYSGTGVLTLYATWKEEEKA
;
A
#
# COMPACT_ATOMS: atom_id res chain seq x y z
N MET A 1 -18.97 13.44 -17.34
CA MET A 1 -18.94 12.79 -16.02
C MET A 1 -17.78 11.80 -16.07
N TYR A 2 -16.89 11.80 -15.08
CA TYR A 2 -15.81 10.82 -15.03
C TYR A 2 -16.40 9.49 -14.53
N ASP A 3 -16.44 8.49 -15.41
CA ASP A 3 -16.97 7.14 -15.15
C ASP A 3 -15.85 6.17 -14.71
N GLY A 4 -14.80 6.70 -14.08
CA GLY A 4 -13.65 5.91 -13.65
C GLY A 4 -13.72 5.64 -12.16
N GLU A 5 -13.76 4.38 -11.75
CA GLU A 5 -13.51 4.00 -10.36
C GLU A 5 -12.03 4.29 -10.04
N TYR A 6 -11.80 5.13 -9.02
CA TYR A 6 -10.46 5.37 -8.49
C TYR A 6 -10.28 4.50 -7.25
N ALA A 7 -9.26 3.66 -7.23
CA ALA A 7 -9.02 2.79 -6.10
C ALA A 7 -7.54 2.61 -5.79
N ILE A 8 -7.23 2.44 -4.50
CA ILE A 8 -5.95 1.91 -4.05
C ILE A 8 -6.19 0.52 -3.47
N ILE A 9 -5.64 -0.47 -4.16
CA ILE A 9 -5.68 -1.88 -3.78
C ILE A 9 -4.36 -2.21 -3.09
N TYR A 10 -4.42 -2.85 -1.94
CA TYR A 10 -3.25 -3.23 -1.17
C TYR A 10 -2.96 -4.72 -1.35
N ASN A 11 -1.69 -5.06 -1.51
CA ASN A 11 -1.20 -6.43 -1.61
C ASN A 11 -0.13 -6.68 -0.53
N GLU A 12 -0.30 -7.76 0.24
CA GLU A 12 0.58 -8.13 1.36
C GLU A 12 2.02 -8.43 0.93
N ASN A 13 2.23 -8.74 -0.35
CA ASN A 13 3.53 -9.09 -0.95
C ASN A 13 4.27 -10.21 -0.20
N THR A 14 3.52 -11.09 0.44
CA THR A 14 4.00 -12.27 1.15
C THR A 14 2.91 -13.34 1.15
N SER A 15 3.27 -14.56 1.48
CA SER A 15 2.34 -15.65 1.81
C SER A 15 2.20 -15.85 3.32
N ASP A 16 2.99 -15.15 4.13
CA ASP A 16 2.90 -15.21 5.59
C ASP A 16 1.61 -14.55 6.09
N LEU A 17 1.18 -14.92 7.30
CA LEU A 17 0.09 -14.22 7.97
C LEU A 17 0.48 -12.75 8.23
N VAL A 18 -0.32 -11.84 7.70
CA VAL A 18 -0.25 -10.40 7.97
C VAL A 18 -1.46 -9.98 8.80
N LYS A 19 -1.23 -9.17 9.84
CA LYS A 19 -2.30 -8.59 10.66
C LYS A 19 -2.46 -7.10 10.39
N ASP A 20 -3.63 -6.57 10.71
CA ASP A 20 -3.97 -5.14 10.55
C ASP A 20 -3.76 -4.64 9.11
N PHE A 21 -4.07 -5.51 8.14
CA PHE A 21 -3.91 -5.22 6.72
C PHE A 21 -5.04 -4.29 6.23
N PRO A 22 -4.71 -3.22 5.51
CA PRO A 22 -5.70 -2.26 5.04
C PRO A 22 -6.64 -2.86 4.00
N SER A 23 -7.92 -2.48 4.06
CA SER A 23 -8.87 -2.71 2.98
C SER A 23 -8.65 -1.73 1.82
N THR A 24 -9.16 -2.08 0.63
CA THR A 24 -9.15 -1.21 -0.55
C THR A 24 -9.79 0.15 -0.27
N GLN A 25 -9.12 1.23 -0.69
CA GLN A 25 -9.69 2.58 -0.69
C GLN A 25 -10.31 2.88 -2.04
N LYS A 26 -11.48 3.52 -2.06
CA LYS A 26 -12.21 3.88 -3.29
C LYS A 26 -12.67 5.34 -3.25
N LYS A 27 -12.73 5.97 -4.42
CA LYS A 27 -13.33 7.30 -4.65
C LYS A 27 -14.00 7.36 -6.02
N GLU A 28 -14.96 8.26 -6.14
CA GLU A 28 -15.71 8.55 -7.38
C GLU A 28 -15.15 9.78 -8.11
N ASP A 29 -14.17 10.46 -7.53
CA ASP A 29 -13.58 11.69 -8.06
C ASP A 29 -12.05 11.66 -8.08
N LEU A 30 -11.48 12.66 -8.75
CA LEU A 30 -10.04 12.84 -8.94
C LEU A 30 -9.33 13.46 -7.72
N TYR A 31 -9.96 13.54 -6.54
CA TYR A 31 -9.27 14.05 -5.37
C TYR A 31 -8.18 13.09 -4.92
N ALA A 32 -7.01 13.66 -4.61
CA ALA A 32 -5.88 12.91 -4.10
C ALA A 32 -6.27 11.97 -2.95
N PHE A 33 -5.77 10.75 -3.02
CA PHE A 33 -5.84 9.81 -1.91
C PHE A 33 -4.82 10.21 -0.85
N ILE A 34 -5.17 9.95 0.41
CA ILE A 34 -4.19 9.72 1.45
C ILE A 34 -4.06 8.20 1.53
N ILE A 35 -2.87 7.69 1.22
CA ILE A 35 -2.54 6.28 1.40
C ILE A 35 -2.78 5.93 2.86
N THR A 36 -3.34 4.76 3.11
CA THR A 36 -3.67 4.29 4.46
C THR A 36 -2.55 4.57 5.45
N THR A 37 -2.91 5.07 6.63
CA THR A 37 -1.99 5.25 7.75
C THR A 37 -1.75 3.93 8.51
N GLN A 38 -2.52 2.88 8.19
CA GLN A 38 -2.35 1.56 8.78
C GLN A 38 -0.97 1.00 8.44
N LYS A 39 -0.33 0.43 9.45
CA LYS A 39 0.98 -0.22 9.34
C LYS A 39 0.78 -1.70 9.65
N PRO A 40 0.62 -2.56 8.63
CA PRO A 40 0.38 -3.98 8.86
C PRO A 40 1.58 -4.62 9.55
N THR A 41 1.31 -5.69 10.30
CA THR A 41 2.35 -6.41 11.05
C THR A 41 2.57 -7.81 10.48
N ARG A 42 3.85 -8.19 10.37
CA ARG A 42 4.30 -9.50 9.88
C ARG A 42 5.35 -10.04 10.84
N LYS A 43 5.19 -11.29 11.30
CA LYS A 43 6.09 -11.87 12.31
C LYS A 43 7.54 -11.92 11.80
N GLY A 44 8.48 -11.31 12.52
CA GLY A 44 9.90 -11.26 12.16
C GLY A 44 10.27 -10.23 11.10
N TYR A 45 9.33 -9.36 10.71
CA TYR A 45 9.53 -8.30 9.73
C TYR A 45 8.90 -6.99 10.19
N VAL A 46 9.53 -5.88 9.83
CA VAL A 46 9.00 -4.53 9.99
C VAL A 46 8.44 -4.07 8.65
N PHE A 47 7.21 -3.54 8.67
CA PHE A 47 6.63 -2.87 7.51
C PHE A 47 7.44 -1.62 7.16
N ASN A 48 7.98 -1.56 5.95
CA ASN A 48 8.88 -0.49 5.48
C ASN A 48 8.18 0.53 4.55
N GLY A 49 6.93 0.29 4.19
CA GLY A 49 6.17 1.15 3.26
C GLY A 49 5.51 0.36 2.14
N TRP A 50 5.00 1.08 1.15
CA TRP A 50 4.31 0.55 -0.02
C TRP A 50 5.14 0.79 -1.29
N ASN A 51 5.07 -0.10 -2.27
CA ASN A 51 5.70 0.08 -3.58
C ASN A 51 4.69 -0.19 -4.71
N THR A 52 4.81 0.51 -5.84
CA THR A 52 3.93 0.29 -7.00
C THR A 52 4.23 -1.01 -7.77
N LYS A 53 5.35 -1.67 -7.46
CA LYS A 53 5.72 -2.97 -8.01
C LYS A 53 6.06 -3.96 -6.91
N LYS A 54 5.72 -5.22 -7.17
CA LYS A 54 5.95 -6.35 -6.27
C LYS A 54 7.42 -6.53 -5.89
N ASP A 55 8.32 -6.29 -6.85
CA ASP A 55 9.77 -6.46 -6.72
C ASP A 55 10.49 -5.28 -6.04
N GLY A 56 9.77 -4.22 -5.68
CA GLY A 56 10.36 -3.02 -5.08
C GLY A 56 10.97 -2.03 -6.09
N SER A 57 11.01 -2.33 -7.39
CA SER A 57 11.59 -1.44 -8.41
C SER A 57 10.65 -0.28 -8.83
N GLY A 58 9.47 -0.21 -8.22
CA GLY A 58 8.48 0.83 -8.47
C GLY A 58 8.68 2.04 -7.58
N GLN A 59 7.67 2.91 -7.58
CA GLN A 59 7.68 4.08 -6.73
C GLN A 59 7.30 3.70 -5.31
N GLU A 60 8.06 4.21 -4.34
CA GLU A 60 7.83 4.01 -2.92
C GLU A 60 6.85 5.04 -2.35
N TYR A 61 6.02 4.60 -1.43
CA TYR A 61 5.08 5.43 -0.69
C TYR A 61 5.09 5.05 0.79
N ALA A 62 5.25 6.05 1.65
CA ALA A 62 5.04 5.86 3.08
C ALA A 62 3.54 5.80 3.42
N ALA A 63 3.18 5.11 4.50
CA ALA A 63 1.83 5.18 5.06
C ALA A 63 1.44 6.65 5.36
N GLY A 64 0.22 7.06 4.99
CA GLY A 64 -0.22 8.45 5.11
C GLY A 64 0.25 9.40 3.99
N SER A 65 1.03 8.92 3.01
CA SER A 65 1.47 9.76 1.89
C SER A 65 0.31 10.14 0.97
N ARG A 66 0.43 11.31 0.35
CA ARG A 66 -0.54 11.78 -0.66
C ARG A 66 -0.25 11.11 -2.01
N TYR A 67 -1.29 10.58 -2.64
CA TYR A 67 -1.27 10.06 -4.00
C TYR A 67 -2.29 10.83 -4.86
N SER A 68 -1.84 11.43 -5.96
CA SER A 68 -2.67 12.24 -6.88
C SER A 68 -2.77 11.66 -8.28
N GLY A 69 -2.51 10.36 -8.45
CA GLY A 69 -2.67 9.70 -9.74
C GLY A 69 -4.13 9.39 -10.05
N THR A 70 -4.38 9.03 -11.31
CA THR A 70 -5.72 8.72 -11.83
C THR A 70 -5.87 7.21 -12.04
N GLY A 71 -7.09 6.69 -11.90
CA GLY A 71 -7.42 5.28 -12.05
C GLY A 71 -7.13 4.42 -10.82
N VAL A 72 -6.99 3.11 -11.06
CA VAL A 72 -6.71 2.09 -10.04
C VAL A 72 -5.20 1.94 -9.86
N LEU A 73 -4.75 1.98 -8.61
CA LEU A 73 -3.36 1.75 -8.19
C LEU A 73 -3.30 0.49 -7.32
N THR A 74 -2.36 -0.41 -7.61
CA THR A 74 -2.00 -1.50 -6.70
C THR A 74 -0.71 -1.15 -5.97
N LEU A 75 -0.73 -1.25 -4.64
CA LEU A 75 0.41 -1.04 -3.77
C LEU A 75 0.78 -2.35 -3.07
N TYR A 76 2.07 -2.68 -3.13
CA TYR A 76 2.66 -3.88 -2.53
C TYR A 76 3.38 -3.50 -1.25
N ALA A 77 3.12 -4.20 -0.16
CA ALA A 77 3.85 -4.00 1.08
C ALA A 77 5.33 -4.32 0.89
N THR A 78 6.19 -3.49 1.47
CA THR A 78 7.63 -3.74 1.57
C THR A 78 7.96 -4.11 3.00
N TRP A 79 8.81 -5.10 3.17
CA TRP A 79 9.13 -5.69 4.45
C TRP A 79 10.65 -5.68 4.64
N LYS A 80 11.11 -5.26 5.82
CA LYS A 80 12.50 -5.40 6.24
C LYS A 80 12.57 -6.46 7.33
N GLU A 81 13.53 -7.37 7.26
CA GLU A 81 13.75 -8.34 8.35
C GLU A 81 14.04 -7.61 9.65
N GLU A 82 13.41 -8.07 10.73
CA GLU A 82 13.74 -7.61 12.07
C GLU A 82 15.06 -8.26 12.46
N GLU A 83 16.15 -7.49 12.44
CA GLU A 83 17.44 -7.97 12.92
C GLU A 83 17.31 -8.31 14.40
N LYS A 84 17.56 -9.58 14.75
CA LYS A 84 17.73 -9.99 16.14
C LYS A 84 19.07 -9.48 16.61
N ALA A 85 19.05 -8.63 17.64
CA ALA A 85 20.23 -8.25 18.41
C ALA A 85 20.90 -9.47 19.07
#